data_AF-A0A2N1SBP9-F1
#
_entry.id   AF-A0A2N1SBP9-F1
#
_cell.length_a   1.000
_cell.length_b   1.000
_cell.length_c   1.000
_cell.angle_alpha   90.00
_cell.angle_beta   90.00
_cell.angle_gamma   90.00
#
_symmetry.space_group_name_H-M   'P 1'
#
loop_
_entity.id
_entity.type
_entity.pdbx_description
1 polymer ?
#
loop_
_entity_poly.entity_id
_entity_poly.type
_entity_poly.pdbx_seq_one_letter_code
_entity_poly.pdbx_strand_id
1 'polypeptide(L)'
;MDALRDTSWMRELYTFSPAERFQRGRFTVVSIAPSQTASHHNERYRFRLFFFEDGGSRPVMTLDLESDILGTWRLTVTTAMESRIVTSFDEAPDYEAFKAAALAIADAEIGAVRPAPRVRGRPPVRRIP
;
A
#
# COMPACT_ATOMS: atom_id res chain seq x y z
N MET A 1 -3.72 11.62 1.56
CA MET A 1 -2.40 11.10 1.97
C MET A 1 -1.36 11.81 1.13
N ASP A 2 -0.15 12.01 1.63
CA ASP A 2 0.92 12.63 0.85
C ASP A 2 1.48 11.62 -0.17
N ALA A 3 1.95 12.13 -1.32
CA ALA A 3 2.56 11.31 -2.35
C ALA A 3 3.92 10.75 -1.90
N LEU A 4 4.24 9.53 -2.35
CA LEU A 4 5.56 8.93 -2.17
C LEU A 4 6.64 9.81 -2.79
N ARG A 5 7.68 10.06 -2.00
CA ARG A 5 8.82 10.90 -2.40
C ARG A 5 9.77 10.16 -3.33
N ASP A 6 9.98 8.87 -3.07
CA ASP A 6 10.76 7.99 -3.92
C ASP A 6 10.13 7.93 -5.33
N THR A 7 10.97 7.87 -6.36
CA THR A 7 10.59 7.78 -7.76
C THR A 7 10.89 6.41 -8.37
N SER A 8 11.43 5.46 -7.59
CA SER A 8 11.71 4.09 -8.05
C SER A 8 10.48 3.41 -8.66
N TRP A 9 9.29 3.74 -8.14
CA TRP A 9 8.00 3.23 -8.62
C TRP A 9 7.75 3.50 -10.10
N MET A 10 8.25 4.62 -10.66
CA MET A 10 8.11 4.91 -12.09
C MET A 10 8.89 3.91 -12.93
N ARG A 11 10.15 3.65 -12.54
CA ARG A 11 11.00 2.67 -13.20
C ARG A 11 10.35 1.30 -13.11
N GLU A 12 9.84 0.92 -11.94
CA GLU A 12 9.22 -0.38 -11.74
C GLU A 12 7.95 -0.56 -12.57
N LEU A 13 7.04 0.42 -12.60
CA LEU A 13 5.84 0.36 -13.46
C LEU A 13 6.15 0.37 -14.95
N TYR A 14 7.31 0.92 -15.34
CA TYR A 14 7.77 0.90 -16.73
C TYR A 14 8.46 -0.44 -17.09
N THR A 15 9.27 -0.96 -16.17
CA THR A 15 10.04 -2.19 -16.36
C THR A 15 9.15 -3.42 -16.27
N PHE A 16 8.19 -3.42 -15.35
CA PHE A 16 7.25 -4.52 -15.18
C PHE A 16 5.88 -4.09 -15.72
N SER A 17 5.38 -4.83 -16.70
CA SER A 17 3.99 -4.67 -17.12
C SER A 17 3.08 -4.87 -15.90
N PRO A 18 2.11 -3.96 -15.65
CA PRO A 18 1.13 -4.17 -14.60
C PRO A 18 0.46 -5.53 -14.75
N ALA A 19 0.41 -6.30 -13.67
CA ALA A 19 -0.32 -7.56 -13.64
C ALA A 19 -1.83 -7.28 -13.61
N GLU A 20 -2.23 -6.22 -12.90
CA GLU A 20 -3.63 -5.84 -12.74
C GLU A 20 -3.77 -4.34 -12.45
N ARG A 21 -4.91 -3.77 -12.83
CA ARG A 21 -5.34 -2.42 -12.42
C ARG A 21 -6.82 -2.44 -12.05
N PHE A 22 -7.16 -1.91 -10.88
CA PHE A 22 -8.53 -1.90 -10.38
C PHE A 22 -8.82 -0.70 -9.48
N GLN A 23 -10.10 -0.46 -9.19
CA GLN A 23 -10.54 0.61 -8.29
C GLN A 23 -10.80 0.07 -6.88
N ARG A 24 -10.38 0.81 -5.86
CA ARG A 24 -10.69 0.53 -4.44
C ARG A 24 -11.04 1.85 -3.74
N GLY A 25 -12.35 2.12 -3.62
CA GLY A 25 -12.81 3.40 -3.08
C GLY A 25 -12.40 4.55 -4.00
N ARG A 26 -11.66 5.52 -3.46
CA ARG A 26 -11.11 6.69 -4.18
C ARG A 26 -9.70 6.49 -4.74
N PHE A 27 -9.26 5.23 -4.76
CA PHE A 27 -7.91 4.87 -5.16
C PHE A 27 -7.95 4.00 -6.40
N THR A 28 -7.13 4.37 -7.37
CA THR A 28 -6.71 3.44 -8.42
C THR A 28 -5.54 2.62 -7.88
N VAL A 29 -5.69 1.30 -7.87
CA VAL A 29 -4.64 0.36 -7.45
C VAL A 29 -4.02 -0.28 -8.69
N VAL A 30 -2.70 -0.27 -8.75
CA VAL A 30 -1.92 -0.93 -9.80
C VAL A 30 -1.05 -1.98 -9.15
N SER A 31 -1.12 -3.22 -9.64
CA SER A 31 -0.28 -4.31 -9.16
C SER A 31 0.86 -4.62 -10.12
N ILE A 32 1.98 -5.01 -9.54
CA ILE A 32 3.12 -5.56 -10.26
C ILE A 32 3.42 -6.96 -9.69
N ALA A 33 3.58 -7.92 -10.58
CA ALA A 33 4.04 -9.27 -10.27
C ALA A 33 5.14 -9.67 -11.27
N PRO A 34 6.42 -9.34 -10.98
CA PRO A 34 7.52 -9.67 -11.87
C PRO A 34 7.61 -11.18 -12.07
N SER A 35 7.85 -11.60 -13.31
CA SER A 35 8.12 -13.01 -13.59
C SER A 35 9.48 -13.39 -13.04
N GLN A 36 9.56 -14.50 -12.31
CA GLN A 36 10.83 -15.05 -11.79
C GLN A 36 11.61 -15.71 -12.94
N THR A 37 12.09 -14.92 -13.90
CA THR A 37 13.05 -15.43 -14.90
C THR A 37 14.48 -15.24 -14.40
N ALA A 38 15.42 -16.04 -14.93
CA ALA A 38 16.83 -16.00 -14.53
C ALA A 38 17.47 -14.60 -14.65
N SER A 39 16.93 -13.74 -15.51
CA SER A 39 17.34 -12.34 -15.71
C SER A 39 16.94 -11.39 -14.57
N HIS A 40 16.01 -11.81 -13.70
CA HIS A 40 15.42 -11.03 -12.61
C HIS A 40 15.93 -11.49 -11.22
N HIS A 41 17.11 -12.11 -11.17
CA HIS A 41 17.70 -12.64 -9.92
C HIS A 41 17.96 -11.58 -8.83
N ASN A 42 17.90 -10.29 -9.18
CA ASN A 42 18.10 -9.15 -8.27
C ASN A 42 16.80 -8.40 -7.94
N GLU A 43 15.62 -8.93 -8.29
CA GLU A 43 14.37 -8.27 -7.97
C GLU A 43 14.08 -8.36 -6.47
N ARG A 44 14.06 -7.19 -5.83
CA ARG A 44 13.80 -7.06 -4.39
C ARG A 44 12.37 -7.47 -4.02
N TYR A 45 11.42 -7.21 -4.91
CA TYR A 45 10.00 -7.39 -4.66
C TYR A 45 9.45 -8.53 -5.49
N ARG A 46 8.74 -9.45 -4.84
CA ARG A 46 7.97 -10.51 -5.52
C ARG A 46 6.64 -9.99 -6.01
N PHE A 47 5.91 -9.23 -5.20
CA PHE A 47 4.67 -8.57 -5.59
C PHE A 47 4.62 -7.15 -5.00
N ARG A 48 3.93 -6.26 -5.71
CA ARG A 48 3.79 -4.87 -5.28
C ARG A 48 2.43 -4.30 -5.64
N LEU A 49 1.80 -3.56 -4.74
CA LEU A 49 0.62 -2.75 -5.02
C LEU A 49 0.96 -1.26 -4.85
N PHE A 50 0.55 -0.46 -5.82
CA PHE A 50 0.65 1.00 -5.81
C PHE A 50 -0.74 1.60 -5.71
N PHE A 51 -0.94 2.49 -4.74
CA PHE A 51 -2.21 3.18 -4.53
C PHE A 51 -2.09 4.63 -5.00
N PHE A 52 -2.86 4.98 -6.02
CA PHE A 52 -2.96 6.34 -6.54
C PHE A 52 -4.29 6.95 -6.09
N GLU A 53 -4.28 8.12 -5.48
CA GLU A 53 -5.51 8.89 -5.27
C GLU A 53 -6.09 9.31 -6.63
N ASP A 54 -7.43 9.42 -6.74
CA ASP A 54 -8.11 9.84 -7.96
C ASP A 54 -7.54 11.15 -8.54
N GLY A 55 -7.16 11.12 -9.82
CA GLY A 55 -6.53 12.25 -10.51
C GLY A 55 -5.04 12.46 -10.17
N GLY A 56 -4.47 11.68 -9.25
CA GLY A 56 -3.06 11.72 -8.89
C GLY A 56 -2.18 10.95 -9.87
N SER A 57 -1.05 11.56 -10.26
CA SER A 57 -0.03 10.92 -11.10
C SER A 57 1.04 10.16 -10.30
N ARG A 58 1.02 10.26 -8.98
CA ARG A 58 2.00 9.66 -8.07
C ARG A 58 1.29 8.78 -7.03
N PRO A 59 1.87 7.62 -6.69
CA PRO A 59 1.31 6.79 -5.63
C PRO A 59 1.46 7.49 -4.28
N VAL A 60 0.51 7.29 -3.39
CA VAL A 60 0.53 7.79 -2.00
C VAL A 60 0.93 6.70 -1.00
N MET A 61 0.83 5.44 -1.42
CA MET A 61 1.12 4.27 -0.60
C MET A 61 1.54 3.10 -1.48
N THR A 62 2.42 2.25 -0.97
CA THR A 62 2.69 0.92 -1.52
C THR A 62 2.58 -0.17 -0.48
N LEU A 63 2.27 -1.37 -0.96
CA LEU A 63 2.32 -2.61 -0.21
C LEU A 63 3.17 -3.62 -0.96
N ASP A 64 4.23 -4.06 -0.30
CA ASP A 64 5.38 -4.68 -0.95
C ASP A 64 5.63 -6.04 -0.30
N LEU A 65 5.62 -7.11 -1.10
CA LEU A 65 6.07 -8.43 -0.67
C LEU A 65 7.53 -8.63 -1.07
N GLU A 66 8.41 -8.67 -0.07
CA GLU A 66 9.86 -8.83 -0.24
C GLU A 66 10.39 -9.96 0.66
N SER A 67 11.49 -10.60 0.26
CA SER A 67 12.24 -11.49 1.14
C SER A 67 13.42 -10.75 1.76
N ASP A 68 13.77 -11.06 3.00
CA ASP A 68 15.01 -10.58 3.60
C ASP A 68 16.22 -11.45 3.22
N ILE A 69 17.40 -11.09 3.73
CA ILE A 69 18.66 -11.82 3.46
C ILE A 69 18.65 -13.26 4.01
N LEU A 70 17.76 -13.58 4.95
CA LEU A 70 17.61 -14.91 5.54
C LEU A 70 16.52 -15.73 4.83
N GLY A 71 15.86 -15.15 3.82
CA GLY A 71 14.80 -15.80 3.04
C GLY A 71 13.41 -15.69 3.68
N THR A 72 13.24 -14.94 4.77
CA THR A 72 11.92 -14.70 5.37
C THR A 72 11.14 -13.70 4.54
N TRP A 73 9.89 -14.02 4.23
CA TRP A 73 9.00 -13.16 3.45
C TRP A 73 8.29 -12.15 4.34
N ARG A 74 8.17 -10.91 3.88
CA ARG A 74 7.58 -9.81 4.63
C ARG A 74 6.67 -8.99 3.75
N LEU A 75 5.54 -8.59 4.33
CA LEU A 75 4.69 -7.55 3.76
C LEU A 75 5.06 -6.23 4.43
N THR A 76 5.47 -5.27 3.62
CA THR A 76 5.86 -3.92 4.06
C THR A 76 4.86 -2.92 3.52
N VAL A 77 4.38 -2.02 4.38
CA VAL A 77 3.62 -0.84 3.95
C VAL A 77 4.54 0.36 3.92
N THR A 78 4.47 1.14 2.84
CA THR A 78 5.24 2.37 2.71
C THR A 78 4.32 3.52 2.36
N THR A 79 4.42 4.61 3.11
CA THR A 79 3.73 5.88 2.88
C THR A 79 4.78 6.99 2.73
N ALA A 80 4.34 8.24 2.51
CA ALA A 80 5.27 9.38 2.47
C ALA A 80 5.99 9.64 3.80
N MET A 81 5.44 9.14 4.91
CA MET A 81 5.96 9.39 6.26
C MET A 81 6.88 8.27 6.76
N GLU A 82 6.56 7.02 6.45
CA GLU A 82 7.25 5.86 6.99
C GLU A 82 7.17 4.62 6.11
N SER A 83 8.02 3.64 6.43
CA SER A 83 7.96 2.28 5.90
C SER A 83 8.05 1.30 7.06
N ARG A 84 7.14 0.33 7.13
CA ARG A 84 7.07 -0.64 8.23
C ARG A 84 6.60 -2.02 7.78
N ILE A 85 7.14 -3.05 8.42
CA ILE A 85 6.69 -4.44 8.23
C ILE A 85 5.36 -4.61 8.96
N VAL A 86 4.34 -5.11 8.27
CA VAL A 86 3.00 -5.36 8.82
C VAL A 86 2.73 -6.83 9.08
N THR A 87 3.39 -7.73 8.35
CA THR A 87 3.33 -9.17 8.60
C THR A 87 4.56 -9.87 8.01
N SER A 88 4.87 -11.07 8.51
CA SER A 88 5.93 -11.95 8.00
C SER A 88 5.34 -13.33 7.69
N PHE A 89 5.96 -14.04 6.76
CA PHE A 89 5.58 -15.37 6.32
C PHE A 89 6.82 -16.26 6.25
N ASP A 90 6.66 -17.51 6.66
CA ASP A 90 7.70 -18.53 6.52
C ASP A 90 7.88 -18.94 5.05
N GLU A 91 6.77 -18.99 4.30
CA GLU A 91 6.74 -19.27 2.87
C GLU A 91 6.14 -18.09 2.09
N ALA A 92 6.56 -17.94 0.83
CA ALA A 92 6.04 -16.87 -0.01
C ALA A 92 4.55 -17.11 -0.31
N PRO A 93 3.64 -16.18 0.03
CA PRO A 93 2.26 -16.29 -0.41
C PRO A 93 2.17 -16.21 -1.94
N ASP A 94 1.12 -16.79 -2.50
CA ASP A 94 0.74 -16.54 -3.89
C ASP A 94 0.20 -15.11 -4.06
N TYR A 95 -0.06 -14.73 -5.32
CA TYR A 95 -0.48 -13.36 -5.64
C TYR A 95 -1.84 -13.01 -5.02
N GLU A 96 -2.81 -13.94 -5.00
CA GLU A 96 -4.15 -13.67 -4.48
C GLU A 96 -4.15 -13.55 -2.95
N ALA A 97 -3.40 -14.42 -2.26
CA ALA A 97 -3.20 -14.34 -0.81
C ALA A 97 -2.48 -13.03 -0.43
N PHE A 98 -1.45 -12.66 -1.18
CA PHE A 98 -0.79 -11.36 -1.03
C PHE A 98 -1.77 -10.20 -1.21
N LYS A 99 -2.52 -10.17 -2.32
CA LYS A 99 -3.45 -9.09 -2.65
C LYS A 99 -4.53 -8.93 -1.60
N ALA A 100 -5.10 -10.04 -1.11
CA ALA A 100 -6.11 -10.01 -0.06
C ALA A 100 -5.54 -9.42 1.25
N ALA A 101 -4.37 -9.88 1.69
CA ALA A 101 -3.71 -9.36 2.89
C ALA A 101 -3.34 -7.88 2.75
N ALA A 102 -2.76 -7.51 1.59
CA ALA A 102 -2.39 -6.15 1.28
C ALA A 102 -3.62 -5.22 1.31
N LEU A 103 -4.72 -5.58 0.65
CA LEU A 103 -5.93 -4.75 0.66
C LEU A 103 -6.53 -4.57 2.06
N ALA A 104 -6.50 -5.60 2.90
CA ALA A 104 -6.95 -5.49 4.29
C ALA A 104 -6.10 -4.50 5.10
N ILE A 105 -4.77 -4.53 4.92
CA ILE A 105 -3.85 -3.56 5.54
C ILE A 105 -4.11 -2.15 4.99
N ALA A 106 -4.26 -2.00 3.67
CA ALA A 106 -4.53 -0.72 3.04
C ALA A 106 -5.82 -0.08 3.59
N ASP A 107 -6.89 -0.86 3.74
CA ASP A 107 -8.16 -0.38 4.29
C ASP A 107 -7.98 0.13 5.74
N ALA A 108 -7.16 -0.54 6.55
CA ALA A 108 -6.85 -0.12 7.91
C ALA A 108 -6.05 1.20 7.94
N GLU A 109 -5.03 1.33 7.07
CA GLU A 109 -4.23 2.55 6.93
C GLU A 109 -5.08 3.75 6.48
N ILE A 110 -5.92 3.54 5.46
CA ILE A 110 -6.83 4.55 4.94
C ILE A 110 -7.85 4.96 6.02
N GLY A 111 -8.36 4.00 6.78
CA GLY A 111 -9.27 4.22 7.90
C GLY A 111 -8.64 5.04 9.03
N ALA A 112 -7.38 4.75 9.38
CA ALA A 112 -6.65 5.45 10.43
C ALA A 112 -6.35 6.92 10.11
N VAL A 113 -6.14 7.26 8.82
CA VAL A 113 -5.85 8.63 8.37
C VAL A 113 -7.11 9.52 8.33
N ARG A 114 -8.32 8.94 8.35
CA ARG A 114 -9.55 9.73 8.34
C ARG A 114 -9.79 10.30 9.74
N PRO A 115 -9.83 11.64 9.94
CA PRO A 115 -10.12 12.19 11.25
C PRO A 115 -11.51 11.72 11.68
N ALA A 116 -11.60 11.23 12.93
CA ALA A 116 -12.89 10.91 13.54
C ALA A 116 -13.86 12.09 13.33
N PRO A 117 -15.13 11.84 13.00
CA PRO A 117 -16.08 12.94 12.82
C PRO A 117 -16.09 13.77 14.11
N ARG A 118 -15.69 15.04 14.02
CA ARG A 118 -15.79 15.98 15.13
C ARG A 118 -17.27 16.02 15.54
N VAL A 119 -17.61 15.38 16.66
CA VAL A 119 -18.90 15.54 17.30
C VAL A 119 -19.04 17.03 17.56
N ARG A 120 -19.90 17.71 16.79
CA ARG A 120 -20.24 19.11 17.05
C ARG A 120 -20.89 19.14 18.44
N GLY A 121 -20.09 19.54 19.44
CA GLY A 121 -20.55 19.75 20.79
C GLY A 121 -21.79 20.64 20.76
N ARG A 122 -22.90 20.11 21.27
CA ARG A 122 -24.12 20.87 21.51
C ARG A 122 -23.74 22.02 22.46
N PRO A 123 -24.03 23.29 22.14
CA PRO A 123 -23.68 24.38 23.05
C PRO A 123 -24.45 24.20 24.36
N PRO A 124 -23.84 24.50 25.52
CA PRO A 124 -24.52 24.40 26.80
C PRO A 124 -25.64 25.44 26.85
N VAL A 125 -26.87 24.97 27.04
CA VAL A 125 -28.03 25.83 27.30
C VAL A 125 -27.83 26.47 28.67
N ARG A 126 -27.44 27.75 28.69
CA ARG A 126 -27.46 28.56 29.92
C ARG A 126 -28.92 28.69 30.38
N ARG A 127 -29.27 28.05 31.50
CA ARG A 127 -30.44 28.45 32.30
C ARG A 127 -29.96 29.51 33.28
N ILE A 128 -30.49 30.73 33.14
CA ILE A 128 -30.34 31.82 34.10
C ILE A 128 -31.60 31.77 35.00
N PRO A 129 -31.47 31.80 36.34
CA PRO A 129 -32.59 32.08 37.24
C PRO A 129 -32.95 33.56 37.27
#